data_AF-A0A1M5TEQ9-F1
#
_entry.id   AF-A0A1M5TEQ9-F1
#
_cell.length_a   1.000
_cell.length_b   1.000
_cell.length_c   1.000
_cell.angle_alpha   90.00
_cell.angle_beta   90.00
_cell.angle_gamma   90.00
#
_symmetry.space_group_name_H-M   'P 1'
#
loop_
_entity.id
_entity.type
_entity.pdbx_description
1 polymer ?
#
loop_
_entity_poly.entity_id
_entity_poly.type
_entity_poly.pdbx_seq_one_letter_code
_entity_poly.pdbx_strand_id
1 'polypeptide(L)'
;MPDQPDVLDRWTVALAAALDLGDAPVPRQRLLDLARDAAHGVARPAAPLSTFLVGYAAGLRGGGEAALADAIDTALGLLAETAG
;
A
#
# COMPACT_ATOMS: atom_id res chain seq x y z
N MET A 1 11.90 18.85 14.96
CA MET A 1 11.85 17.54 14.29
C MET A 1 11.41 17.83 12.86
N PRO A 2 12.10 17.37 11.80
CA PRO A 2 11.56 17.53 10.45
C PRO A 2 10.15 16.95 10.41
N ASP A 3 9.27 17.57 9.64
CA ASP A 3 7.89 17.09 9.47
C ASP A 3 7.90 15.61 9.05
N GLN A 4 7.05 14.78 9.67
CA GLN A 4 6.98 13.34 9.35
C GLN A 4 6.81 13.00 7.87
N PRO A 5 6.05 13.78 7.06
CA PRO A 5 6.01 13.63 5.60
C PRO A 5 7.40 13.52 4.94
N ASP A 6 8.33 14.39 5.35
CA ASP A 6 9.68 14.45 4.78
C ASP A 6 10.55 13.24 5.17
N VAL A 7 10.34 12.65 6.35
CA VAL A 7 11.02 11.40 6.76
C VAL A 7 10.48 10.21 5.97
N LEU A 8 9.16 10.09 5.82
CA LEU A 8 8.53 8.98 5.10
C LEU A 8 8.86 9.01 3.61
N ASP A 9 8.87 10.19 3.00
CA ASP A 9 9.23 10.38 1.59
C ASP A 9 10.68 9.95 1.34
N ARG A 10 11.63 10.44 2.16
CA ARG A 10 13.03 10.01 2.06
C ARG A 10 13.22 8.52 2.26
N TRP A 11 12.55 7.93 3.24
CA TRP A 11 12.59 6.50 3.48
C TRP A 11 12.09 5.71 2.26
N THR A 12 10.94 6.13 1.70
CA THR A 12 10.34 5.47 0.54
C THR A 12 11.26 5.53 -0.67
N VAL A 13 11.87 6.69 -0.95
CA VAL A 13 12.85 6.86 -2.04
C VAL A 13 14.08 5.98 -1.81
N ALA A 14 14.66 5.99 -0.61
CA ALA A 14 15.84 5.20 -0.29
C ALA A 14 15.58 3.69 -0.40
N LEU A 15 14.42 3.22 0.07
CA LEU A 15 14.03 1.82 -0.01
C LEU A 15 13.75 1.39 -1.46
N ALA A 16 13.05 2.22 -2.24
CA ALA A 16 12.81 1.95 -3.65
C ALA A 16 14.12 1.82 -4.44
N ALA A 17 15.10 2.69 -4.18
CA ALA A 17 16.43 2.60 -4.75
C ALA A 17 17.16 1.32 -4.32
N ALA A 18 17.11 0.95 -3.03
CA ALA A 18 17.76 -0.25 -2.51
C ALA A 18 17.14 -1.57 -3.02
N LEU A 19 15.90 -1.53 -3.49
CA LEU A 19 15.17 -2.67 -4.06
C LEU A 19 15.15 -2.67 -5.60
N ASP A 20 15.91 -1.77 -6.24
CA ASP A 20 15.97 -1.61 -7.70
C ASP A 20 14.58 -1.39 -8.35
N LEU A 21 13.68 -0.68 -7.67
CA LEU A 21 12.32 -0.40 -8.15
C LEU A 21 12.23 0.81 -9.09
N GLY A 22 13.30 1.61 -9.20
CA GLY A 22 13.31 2.85 -9.99
C GLY A 22 12.26 3.86 -9.54
N ASP A 23 11.79 4.70 -10.47
CA ASP A 23 10.72 5.68 -10.25
C ASP A 23 9.32 5.04 -10.34
N ALA A 24 9.15 3.80 -9.91
CA ALA A 24 7.87 3.11 -9.98
C ALA A 24 6.75 3.97 -9.34
N PRO A 25 5.71 4.35 -10.10
CA PRO A 25 4.63 5.17 -9.58
C PRO A 25 3.79 4.31 -8.63
N VAL A 26 4.18 4.31 -7.36
CA VAL A 26 3.41 3.67 -6.30
C VAL A 26 2.32 4.66 -5.85
N PRO A 27 1.03 4.29 -5.88
CA PRO A 27 -0.06 5.12 -5.38
C PRO A 27 -0.03 5.17 -3.84
N ARG A 28 0.99 5.84 -3.29
CA ARG A 28 1.35 5.85 -1.87
C ARG A 28 0.17 6.24 -0.98
N GLN A 29 -0.54 7.30 -1.33
CA GLN A 29 -1.68 7.76 -0.54
C GLN A 29 -2.74 6.66 -0.41
N ARG A 30 -3.06 5.98 -1.52
CA ARG A 30 -4.03 4.87 -1.53
C ARG A 30 -3.57 3.68 -0.67
N LEU A 31 -2.27 3.35 -0.68
CA LEU A 31 -1.72 2.29 0.18
C LEU A 31 -1.76 2.67 1.67
N LEU A 32 -1.46 3.93 2.00
CA LEU A 32 -1.53 4.42 3.38
C LEU A 32 -2.99 4.48 3.89
N ASP A 33 -3.93 4.84 3.02
CA ASP A 33 -5.35 4.83 3.34
C ASP A 33 -5.86 3.39 3.51
N LEU A 34 -5.49 2.46 2.62
CA LEU A 34 -5.80 1.04 2.79
C LEU A 34 -5.25 0.48 4.11
N ALA A 35 -4.02 0.82 4.48
CA ALA A 35 -3.42 0.38 5.75
C ALA A 35 -4.21 0.93 6.95
N ARG A 36 -4.56 2.23 6.90
CA ARG A 36 -5.38 2.90 7.92
C ARG A 36 -6.73 2.20 8.08
N ASP A 37 -7.43 1.98 6.98
CA ASP A 37 -8.78 1.44 7.00
C ASP A 37 -8.78 -0.03 7.46
N ALA A 38 -7.80 -0.82 7.02
CA ALA A 38 -7.63 -2.19 7.51
C ALA A 38 -7.32 -2.25 9.01
N ALA A 39 -6.44 -1.37 9.51
CA ALA A 39 -6.10 -1.31 10.93
C ALA A 39 -7.30 -0.95 11.82
N HIS A 40 -8.18 -0.06 11.34
CA HIS A 40 -9.36 0.38 12.07
C HIS A 40 -10.55 -0.56 11.91
N GLY A 41 -10.79 -1.08 10.71
CA GLY A 41 -11.97 -1.88 10.38
C GLY A 41 -11.84 -3.36 10.68
N VAL A 42 -10.63 -3.91 10.70
CA VAL A 42 -10.39 -5.35 10.94
C VAL A 42 -9.66 -5.56 12.26
N ALA A 43 -8.37 -5.21 12.30
CA ALA A 43 -7.52 -5.26 13.49
C ALA A 43 -6.18 -4.60 13.16
N ARG A 44 -5.42 -4.11 14.16
CA ARG A 44 -4.12 -3.47 13.92
C ARG A 44 -3.15 -4.28 13.03
N PRO A 45 -3.03 -5.62 13.14
CA PRO A 45 -2.16 -6.40 12.27
C PRO A 45 -2.58 -6.44 10.79
N ALA A 46 -3.81 -6.04 10.46
CA ALA A 46 -4.30 -6.06 9.08
C ALA A 46 -3.61 -5.01 8.21
N ALA A 47 -3.12 -3.89 8.76
CA ALA A 47 -2.39 -2.87 7.99
C ALA A 47 -1.23 -3.44 7.16
N PRO A 48 -0.19 -4.06 7.76
CA PRO A 48 0.93 -4.61 7.00
C PRO A 48 0.55 -5.82 6.14
N LEU A 49 -0.42 -6.63 6.58
CA LEU A 49 -0.87 -7.80 5.81
C LEU A 49 -1.58 -7.38 4.53
N SER A 50 -2.49 -6.41 4.60
CA SER A 50 -3.23 -5.90 3.45
C SER A 50 -2.29 -5.25 2.43
N THR A 51 -1.37 -4.39 2.87
CA THR A 51 -0.43 -3.72 1.95
C THR A 51 0.56 -4.70 1.31
N PHE A 52 1.01 -5.71 2.04
CA PHE A 52 1.84 -6.78 1.48
C PHE A 52 1.06 -7.57 0.42
N LEU A 53 -0.17 -8.00 0.71
CA LEU A 53 -0.96 -8.83 -0.20
C LEU A 53 -1.34 -8.10 -1.49
N VAL A 54 -1.71 -6.82 -1.45
CA VAL A 54 -2.00 -6.07 -2.68
C VAL A 54 -0.76 -5.88 -3.54
N GLY A 55 0.39 -5.61 -2.92
CA GLY A 55 1.68 -5.51 -3.63
C GLY A 55 2.10 -6.85 -4.23
N TYR A 56 1.95 -7.94 -3.47
CA TYR A 56 2.26 -9.29 -3.92
C TYR A 56 1.36 -9.73 -5.09
N ALA A 57 0.05 -9.49 -4.99
CA ALA A 57 -0.90 -9.78 -6.06
C ALA A 57 -0.62 -8.95 -7.33
N ALA A 58 -0.25 -7.67 -7.18
CA ALA A 58 0.16 -6.83 -8.31
C ALA A 58 1.42 -7.39 -8.99
N GLY A 59 2.43 -7.78 -8.21
CA GLY A 59 3.65 -8.41 -8.71
C GLY A 59 3.38 -9.70 -9.49
N LEU A 60 2.47 -10.56 -8.98
CA LEU A 60 2.04 -11.77 -9.69
C LEU A 60 1.34 -11.49 -11.03
N ARG A 61 0.77 -10.28 -11.22
CA ARG A 61 0.11 -9.85 -12.46
C ARG A 61 1.04 -9.11 -13.42
N GLY A 62 2.35 -9.15 -13.19
CA GLY A 62 3.34 -8.45 -14.01
C GLY A 62 3.68 -7.04 -13.52
N GLY A 63 3.12 -6.63 -12.38
CA GLY A 63 3.40 -5.35 -11.75
C GLY A 63 2.72 -4.15 -12.42
N GLY A 64 3.20 -2.96 -12.08
CA GLY A 64 2.69 -1.69 -12.60
C GLY A 64 1.53 -1.09 -11.80
N GLU A 65 1.27 0.18 -12.10
CA GLU A 65 0.28 0.98 -11.37
C GLU A 65 -1.14 0.42 -11.48
N ALA A 66 -1.54 -0.04 -12.67
CA ALA A 66 -2.88 -0.60 -12.90
C ALA A 66 -3.11 -1.88 -12.08
N ALA A 67 -2.18 -2.84 -12.10
CA ALA A 67 -2.30 -4.08 -11.35
C ALA A 67 -2.36 -3.85 -9.83
N LEU A 68 -1.66 -2.82 -9.35
CA LEU A 68 -1.70 -2.40 -7.95
C LEU A 68 -3.00 -1.67 -7.60
N ALA A 69 -3.49 -0.79 -8.46
CA ALA A 69 -4.78 -0.12 -8.30
C ALA A 69 -5.92 -1.13 -8.21
N ASP A 70 -5.97 -2.12 -9.11
CA ASP A 70 -6.98 -3.18 -9.11
C ASP A 70 -6.93 -4.02 -7.82
N ALA A 71 -5.73 -4.31 -7.32
CA ALA A 71 -5.55 -5.06 -6.08
C ALA A 71 -6.00 -4.25 -4.85
N ILE A 72 -5.73 -2.93 -4.84
CA ILE A 72 -6.22 -2.02 -3.80
C ILE A 72 -7.75 -1.93 -3.84
N ASP A 73 -8.35 -1.79 -5.03
CA ASP A 73 -9.81 -1.73 -5.19
C ASP A 73 -10.50 -3.00 -4.69
N THR A 74 -9.90 -4.16 -4.98
CA THR A 74 -10.36 -5.45 -4.44
C THR A 74 -10.33 -5.47 -2.91
N ALA A 75 -9.24 -5.01 -2.30
CA ALA A 75 -9.10 -4.99 -0.83
C ALA A 75 -10.07 -4.00 -0.16
N LEU A 76 -10.30 -2.83 -0.77
CA LEU A 76 -11.26 -1.84 -0.28
C LEU A 76 -12.69 -2.36 -0.34
N GLY A 77 -13.06 -3.11 -1.39
CA GLY A 77 -14.36 -3.78 -1.48
C GLY A 77 -14.61 -4.73 -0.31
N LEU A 78 -13.63 -5.57 0.04
CA LEU A 78 -13.72 -6.48 1.18
C LEU A 78 -13.87 -5.76 2.53
N LEU A 79 -13.17 -4.63 2.71
CA LEU A 79 -13.30 -3.83 3.93
C LEU A 79 -14.71 -3.23 4.07
N ALA A 80 -15.32 -2.80 2.97
CA ALA A 80 -16.69 -2.28 2.98
C ALA A 80 -17.71 -3.38 3.35
N GLU A 81 -17.51 -4.62 2.88
CA GLU A 81 -18.34 -5.78 3.21
C GLU A 81 -18.19 -6.22 4.68
N THR A 82 -17.00 -6.07 5.26
CA THR A 82 -16.71 -6.49 6.65
C THR A 82 -17.18 -5.47 7.68
N ALA A 83 -17.38 -4.21 7.28
CA ALA A 83 -17.84 -3.12 8.14
C ALA A 83 -19.38 -3.02 8.24
N GLY A 84 -20.13 -3.79 7.45
CA GLY A 84 -21.60 -3.89 7.49
C GLY A 84 -22.09 -5.09 8.27
#